data_AF-A0A202DLG3-F1
#
_entry.id   AF-A0A202DLG3-F1
#
_cell.length_a   1.000
_cell.length_b   1.000
_cell.length_c   1.000
_cell.angle_alpha   90.00
_cell.angle_beta   90.00
_cell.angle_gamma   90.00
#
_symmetry.space_group_name_H-M   'P 1'
#
loop_
_entity.id
_entity.type
_entity.pdbx_description
1 polymer ?
#
loop_
_entity_poly.entity_id
_entity_poly.type
_entity_poly.pdbx_seq_one_letter_code
_entity_poly.pdbx_strand_id
1 'polypeptide(L)'
;MSLTATQYKNIVRHHSRFYRRLVEMRPVNGRALEWMKENNKGYSNTTIEKFKIHQGVLQLFDKSAGTGPRGFVHSNPTIIIPVGPVNRCYQYLLPKKQRWFVTPGGYGAQWMGNLFNRELLVCEGEWDCLRLHNEGFDNAVTSTAGSMTWLPNWTPLFKAKKVWICYDRDPIGQRGAAKMARQIYPVAEKIFFIDLPLRGTPQSKDVSDYFKEGGDKDGFRRLIERARPYLPKLYRTGK
;
A
#
# COMPACT_ATOMS: atom_id res chain seq x y z
N MET A 1 -21.00 10.30 16.15
CA MET A 1 -22.12 10.34 15.18
C MET A 1 -21.56 10.11 13.79
N SER A 2 -22.03 9.12 13.03
CA SER A 2 -21.60 8.89 11.64
C SER A 2 -22.07 10.01 10.70
N LEU A 3 -21.30 10.30 9.65
CA LEU A 3 -21.71 11.24 8.60
C LEU A 3 -22.82 10.64 7.74
N THR A 4 -23.83 11.43 7.37
CA THR A 4 -24.80 11.03 6.34
C THR A 4 -24.14 10.96 4.96
N ALA A 5 -24.74 10.22 4.04
CA ALA A 5 -24.24 10.13 2.65
C ALA A 5 -24.12 11.52 1.98
N THR A 6 -25.04 12.44 2.29
CA THR A 6 -25.05 13.81 1.77
C THR A 6 -23.91 14.65 2.36
N GLN A 7 -23.73 14.63 3.68
CA GLN A 7 -22.60 15.32 4.34
C GLN A 7 -21.26 14.82 3.79
N TYR A 8 -21.16 13.52 3.57
CA TYR A 8 -19.99 12.89 3.01
C TYR A 8 -19.69 13.33 1.57
N LYS A 9 -20.69 13.33 0.68
CA LYS A 9 -20.54 13.84 -0.70
C LYS A 9 -20.07 15.29 -0.71
N ASN A 10 -20.57 16.12 0.21
CA ASN A 10 -20.15 17.51 0.34
C ASN A 10 -18.66 17.64 0.71
N ILE A 11 -18.20 16.85 1.69
CA ILE A 11 -16.79 16.82 2.11
C ILE A 11 -15.86 16.45 0.95
N VAL A 12 -16.27 15.48 0.13
CA VAL A 12 -15.48 15.02 -1.03
C VAL A 12 -15.41 16.10 -2.11
N ARG A 13 -16.56 16.71 -2.43
CA ARG A 13 -16.65 17.77 -3.43
C ARG A 13 -15.78 18.98 -3.05
N HIS A 14 -15.71 19.30 -1.77
CA HIS A 14 -14.97 20.45 -1.25
C HIS A 14 -13.76 20.03 -0.41
N HIS A 15 -13.03 18.99 -0.81
CA HIS A 15 -11.95 18.40 0.00
C HIS A 15 -10.89 19.41 0.48
N SER A 16 -10.61 20.46 -0.29
CA SER A 16 -9.64 21.51 0.06
C SER A 16 -10.07 22.37 1.25
N ARG A 17 -11.38 22.47 1.51
CA ARG A 17 -11.99 23.15 2.66
C ARG A 17 -11.75 22.40 3.98
N PHE A 18 -11.49 21.10 3.90
CA PHE A 18 -11.32 20.27 5.09
C PHE A 18 -9.86 19.92 5.33
N TYR A 19 -9.49 19.75 6.60
CA TYR A 19 -8.22 19.14 6.99
C TYR A 19 -8.47 18.05 8.02
N ARG A 20 -7.47 17.20 8.22
CA ARG A 20 -7.56 16.07 9.15
C ARG A 20 -6.43 16.13 10.15
N ARG A 21 -6.73 15.74 11.38
CA ARG A 21 -5.76 15.57 12.45
C ARG A 21 -5.87 14.14 12.95
N LEU A 22 -4.75 13.43 12.92
CA LEU A 22 -4.64 12.16 13.62
C LEU A 22 -4.53 12.46 15.11
N VAL A 23 -5.45 11.90 15.88
CA VAL A 23 -5.44 11.91 17.34
C VAL A 23 -5.45 10.49 17.83
N GLU A 24 -4.77 10.26 18.96
CA GLU A 24 -4.62 8.95 19.59
C GLU A 24 -3.89 7.94 18.69
N MET A 25 -2.72 7.48 19.13
CA MET A 25 -2.05 6.33 18.52
C MET A 25 -1.80 5.31 19.61
N ARG A 26 -2.40 4.14 19.46
CA ARG A 26 -2.27 3.05 20.44
C ARG A 26 -2.20 1.70 19.73
N PRO A 27 -1.68 0.65 20.39
CA PRO A 27 -1.69 -0.69 19.83
C PRO A 27 -3.09 -1.11 19.35
N VAL A 28 -3.14 -1.85 18.25
CA VAL A 28 -4.39 -2.43 17.74
C VAL A 28 -4.96 -3.42 18.77
N ASN A 29 -6.24 -3.27 19.11
CA ASN A 29 -6.93 -4.17 20.04
C ASN A 29 -8.45 -4.20 19.74
N GLY A 30 -9.18 -5.10 20.41
CA GLY A 30 -10.64 -5.20 20.37
C GLY A 30 -11.21 -5.08 18.95
N ARG A 31 -12.11 -4.10 18.76
CA ARG A 31 -12.82 -3.85 17.50
C ARG A 31 -11.91 -3.62 16.30
N ALA A 32 -10.72 -3.03 16.47
CA ALA A 32 -9.79 -2.82 15.36
C ALA A 32 -9.23 -4.16 14.85
N LEU A 33 -8.88 -5.06 15.77
CA LEU A 33 -8.40 -6.41 15.42
C LEU A 33 -9.53 -7.26 14.81
N GLU A 34 -10.73 -7.19 15.36
CA GLU A 34 -11.92 -7.85 14.80
C GLU A 34 -12.16 -7.42 13.36
N TRP A 35 -12.20 -6.10 13.12
CA TRP A 35 -12.37 -5.57 11.77
C TRP A 35 -11.24 -6.03 10.83
N MET A 36 -9.99 -5.99 11.30
CA MET A 36 -8.85 -6.46 10.52
C MET A 36 -9.03 -7.93 10.12
N LYS A 37 -9.40 -8.83 11.05
CA LYS A 37 -9.65 -10.24 10.76
C LYS A 37 -10.76 -10.44 9.73
N GLU A 38 -11.92 -9.80 9.93
CA GLU A 38 -13.08 -9.86 9.03
C GLU A 38 -12.76 -9.36 7.61
N ASN A 39 -11.74 -8.50 7.48
CA ASN A 39 -11.36 -7.88 6.21
C ASN A 39 -10.07 -8.45 5.61
N ASN A 40 -9.71 -9.69 5.96
CA ASN A 40 -8.53 -10.42 5.49
C ASN A 40 -7.21 -9.66 5.76
N LYS A 41 -7.15 -8.99 6.90
CA LYS A 41 -6.01 -8.20 7.43
C LYS A 41 -5.64 -8.62 8.84
N GLY A 42 -6.11 -9.79 9.29
CA GLY A 42 -5.79 -10.36 10.59
C GLY A 42 -4.36 -10.90 10.62
N TYR A 43 -3.38 -10.02 10.74
CA TYR A 43 -1.97 -10.39 10.79
C TYR A 43 -1.54 -10.84 12.19
N SER A 44 -0.45 -11.60 12.27
CA SER A 44 0.17 -12.04 13.51
C SER A 44 0.67 -10.85 14.35
N ASN A 45 0.76 -11.04 15.67
CA ASN A 45 1.33 -10.03 16.56
C ASN A 45 2.75 -9.65 16.14
N THR A 46 3.57 -10.64 15.73
CA THR A 46 4.91 -10.39 15.18
C THR A 46 4.89 -9.41 14.01
N THR A 47 3.95 -9.56 13.07
CA THR A 47 3.84 -8.64 11.92
C THR A 47 3.36 -7.25 12.36
N ILE A 48 2.35 -7.21 13.23
CA ILE A 48 1.81 -5.96 13.78
C ILE A 48 2.89 -5.17 14.51
N GLU A 49 3.68 -5.82 15.35
CA GLU A 49 4.78 -5.22 16.12
C GLU A 49 5.92 -4.78 15.20
N LYS A 50 6.34 -5.64 14.26
CA LYS A 50 7.42 -5.35 13.29
C LYS A 50 7.15 -4.06 12.50
N PHE A 51 5.91 -3.89 12.04
CA PHE A 51 5.50 -2.71 11.29
C PHE A 51 4.91 -1.59 12.13
N LYS A 52 4.86 -1.77 13.46
CA LYS A 52 4.27 -0.82 14.40
C LYS A 52 2.88 -0.39 13.94
N ILE A 53 2.03 -1.36 13.60
CA ILE A 53 0.65 -1.09 13.19
C ILE A 53 -0.14 -0.64 14.42
N HIS A 54 -0.77 0.52 14.32
CA HIS A 54 -1.56 1.11 15.39
C HIS A 54 -3.02 1.24 14.99
N GLN A 55 -3.86 1.51 15.97
CA GLN A 55 -5.17 2.11 15.75
C GLN A 55 -5.14 3.55 16.28
N GLY A 56 -6.06 4.36 15.77
CA GLY A 56 -6.27 5.72 16.22
C GLY A 56 -7.54 6.33 15.68
N VAL A 57 -7.66 7.65 15.80
CA VAL A 57 -8.82 8.40 15.37
C VAL A 57 -8.39 9.53 14.44
N LEU A 58 -8.98 9.57 13.25
CA LEU A 58 -8.79 10.67 12.32
C LEU A 58 -9.95 11.65 12.49
N GLN A 59 -9.65 12.83 13.03
CA GLN A 59 -10.61 13.91 13.18
C GLN A 59 -10.62 14.78 11.93
N LEU A 60 -11.80 15.08 11.41
CA LEU A 60 -12.05 15.96 10.28
C LEU A 60 -12.45 17.35 10.79
N PHE A 61 -11.85 18.38 10.21
CA PHE A 61 -12.12 19.77 10.54
C PHE A 61 -12.44 20.59 9.28
N ASP A 62 -13.34 21.55 9.40
CA ASP A 62 -13.69 22.54 8.39
C ASP A 62 -12.90 23.83 8.62
N LYS A 63 -12.03 24.19 7.67
CA LYS A 63 -11.16 25.38 7.76
C LYS A 63 -11.95 26.69 7.85
N SER A 64 -13.17 26.74 7.31
CA SER A 64 -13.99 27.96 7.31
C SER A 64 -14.44 28.40 8.71
N ALA A 65 -14.45 27.48 9.67
CA ALA A 65 -14.74 27.76 11.08
C ALA A 65 -13.46 28.03 11.92
N GLY A 66 -12.31 28.18 11.25
CA GLY A 66 -10.99 28.33 11.87
C GLY A 66 -10.28 27.00 12.14
N THR A 67 -9.06 27.07 12.68
CA THR A 67 -8.18 25.90 12.95
C THR A 67 -8.35 25.31 14.36
N GLY A 68 -9.35 25.78 15.11
CA GLY A 68 -9.64 25.36 16.48
C GLY A 68 -10.76 24.32 16.59
N PRO A 69 -11.18 24.00 17.83
CA PRO A 69 -12.24 23.02 18.09
C PRO A 69 -13.58 23.34 17.39
N ARG A 70 -13.85 24.63 17.13
CA ARG A 70 -15.05 25.11 16.40
C ARG A 70 -15.18 24.54 14.99
N GLY A 71 -14.07 24.13 14.37
CA GLY A 71 -14.09 23.50 13.06
C GLY A 71 -14.34 22.00 13.08
N PHE A 72 -14.50 21.36 14.24
CA PHE A 72 -14.68 19.91 14.31
C PHE A 72 -15.95 19.46 13.57
N VAL A 73 -15.79 18.49 12.67
CA VAL A 73 -16.91 17.93 11.89
C VAL A 73 -17.24 16.53 12.38
N HIS A 74 -16.25 15.63 12.40
CA HIS A 74 -16.45 14.22 12.70
C HIS A 74 -15.11 13.52 13.01
N SER A 75 -15.18 12.31 13.58
CA SER A 75 -14.04 11.47 13.93
C SER A 75 -14.25 10.05 13.41
N ASN A 76 -13.29 9.49 12.68
CA ASN A 76 -13.34 8.11 12.21
C ASN A 76 -12.26 7.25 12.87
N PRO A 77 -12.59 6.05 13.37
CA PRO A 77 -11.58 5.11 13.79
C PRO A 77 -10.76 4.65 12.58
N THR A 78 -9.47 4.43 12.81
CA THR A 78 -8.46 4.32 11.75
C THR A 78 -7.43 3.26 12.11
N ILE A 79 -7.07 2.40 11.15
CA ILE A 79 -5.84 1.60 11.23
C ILE A 79 -4.69 2.42 10.66
N ILE A 80 -3.56 2.40 11.33
CA ILE A 80 -2.41 3.25 11.02
C ILE A 80 -1.24 2.34 10.67
N ILE A 81 -0.72 2.51 9.46
CA ILE A 81 0.51 1.87 9.00
C ILE A 81 1.58 2.97 8.89
N PRO A 82 2.57 3.01 9.79
CA PRO A 82 3.71 3.90 9.66
C PRO A 82 4.55 3.54 8.43
N VAL A 83 4.90 4.55 7.62
CA VAL A 83 5.79 4.39 6.46
C VAL A 83 6.76 5.57 6.41
N GLY A 84 8.02 5.34 6.77
CA GLY A 84 9.01 6.40 6.91
C GLY A 84 8.54 7.47 7.90
N PRO A 85 8.56 8.77 7.54
CA PRO A 85 8.13 9.86 8.42
C PRO A 85 6.61 10.08 8.45
N VAL A 86 5.83 9.29 7.70
CA VAL A 86 4.36 9.48 7.61
C VAL A 86 3.58 8.29 8.17
N ASN A 87 2.32 8.55 8.49
CA ASN A 87 1.32 7.57 8.86
C ASN A 87 0.31 7.42 7.72
N ARG A 88 0.12 6.19 7.25
CA ARG A 88 -0.97 5.81 6.35
C ARG A 88 -2.19 5.45 7.19
N CYS A 89 -3.17 6.34 7.21
CA CYS A 89 -4.36 6.26 8.04
C CYS A 89 -5.54 5.70 7.25
N TYR A 90 -5.93 4.44 7.49
CA TYR A 90 -7.08 3.77 6.86
C TYR A 90 -8.33 3.86 7.74
N GLN A 91 -9.26 4.75 7.39
CA GLN A 91 -10.57 4.92 8.03
C GLN A 91 -11.51 3.78 7.60
N TYR A 92 -11.70 2.81 8.47
CA TYR A 92 -12.24 1.50 8.07
C TYR A 92 -13.76 1.37 8.17
N LEU A 93 -14.46 2.40 8.65
CA LEU A 93 -15.92 2.50 8.61
C LEU A 93 -16.43 3.28 7.38
N LEU A 94 -15.54 3.69 6.47
CA LEU A 94 -15.87 4.45 5.26
C LEU A 94 -15.72 3.61 3.99
N PRO A 95 -16.46 3.94 2.90
CA PRO A 95 -16.36 3.21 1.64
C PRO A 95 -14.97 3.31 0.97
N LYS A 96 -14.58 2.26 0.25
CA LYS A 96 -13.22 2.04 -0.31
C LYS A 96 -12.59 3.24 -1.03
N LYS A 97 -13.34 3.98 -1.86
CA LYS A 97 -12.80 5.06 -2.71
C LYS A 97 -12.13 6.21 -1.93
N GLN A 98 -12.30 6.27 -0.63
CA GLN A 98 -11.94 7.44 0.20
C GLN A 98 -11.39 7.03 1.57
N ARG A 99 -10.94 5.77 1.68
CA ARG A 99 -10.63 5.13 2.96
C ARG A 99 -9.27 5.50 3.56
N TRP A 100 -8.41 6.26 2.88
CA TRP A 100 -7.05 6.50 3.37
C TRP A 100 -6.58 7.95 3.29
N PHE A 101 -5.76 8.35 4.26
CA PHE A 101 -5.12 9.65 4.37
C PHE A 101 -3.66 9.50 4.79
N VAL A 102 -2.83 10.50 4.47
CA VAL A 102 -1.43 10.58 4.92
C VAL A 102 -1.31 11.72 5.92
N THR A 103 -0.62 11.48 7.02
CA THR A 103 -0.32 12.50 8.03
C THR A 103 1.03 12.24 8.70
N PRO A 104 1.84 13.26 9.00
CA PRO A 104 1.68 14.65 8.57
C PRO A 104 1.69 14.79 7.03
N GLY A 105 1.06 15.86 6.53
CA GLY A 105 1.17 16.22 5.11
C GLY A 105 2.53 16.82 4.77
N GLY A 106 2.79 17.09 3.49
CA GLY A 106 4.03 17.74 3.03
C GLY A 106 5.19 16.80 2.71
N TYR A 107 5.02 15.50 2.93
CA TYR A 107 6.01 14.48 2.57
C TYR A 107 5.69 13.88 1.20
N GLY A 108 6.73 13.64 0.40
CA GLY A 108 6.63 12.85 -0.83
C GLY A 108 6.30 11.39 -0.55
N ALA A 109 6.14 10.60 -1.61
CA ALA A 109 5.94 9.16 -1.46
C ALA A 109 7.13 8.49 -0.76
N GLN A 110 6.83 7.49 0.06
CA GLN A 110 7.79 6.79 0.91
C GLN A 110 7.88 5.31 0.52
N TRP A 111 8.93 4.64 0.97
CA TRP A 111 9.05 3.18 0.87
C TRP A 111 8.76 2.52 2.22
N MET A 112 8.08 1.38 2.16
CA MET A 112 7.80 0.48 3.28
C MET A 112 8.58 -0.82 3.08
N GLY A 113 9.15 -1.35 4.18
CA GLY A 113 10.02 -2.52 4.17
C GLY A 113 11.51 -2.17 4.04
N ASN A 114 12.35 -3.20 3.96
CA ASN A 114 13.81 -3.03 3.97
C ASN A 114 14.41 -3.04 2.54
N LEU A 115 14.67 -1.85 2.00
CA LEU A 115 15.32 -1.69 0.69
C LEU A 115 16.81 -2.08 0.68
N PHE A 116 17.45 -2.30 1.83
CA PHE A 116 18.86 -2.69 1.86
C PHE A 116 19.09 -4.14 1.38
N ASN A 117 18.07 -4.98 1.40
CA ASN A 117 18.14 -6.36 0.91
C ASN A 117 18.58 -6.43 -0.55
N ARG A 118 19.42 -7.42 -0.90
CA ARG A 118 19.84 -7.66 -2.29
C ARG A 118 18.72 -8.22 -3.15
N GLU A 119 17.84 -9.01 -2.55
CA GLU A 119 16.66 -9.58 -3.16
C GLU A 119 15.44 -8.82 -2.67
N LEU A 120 14.62 -8.29 -3.57
CA LEU A 120 13.43 -7.51 -3.22
C LEU A 120 12.18 -8.10 -3.89
N LEU A 121 11.14 -8.29 -3.10
CA LEU A 121 9.80 -8.60 -3.59
C LEU A 121 8.94 -7.34 -3.52
N VAL A 122 8.67 -6.72 -4.65
CA VAL A 122 7.99 -5.42 -4.73
C VAL A 122 6.51 -5.64 -5.05
N CYS A 123 5.64 -5.19 -4.15
CA CYS A 123 4.19 -5.24 -4.31
C CYS A 123 3.57 -3.84 -4.40
N GLU A 124 2.32 -3.75 -4.86
CA GLU A 124 1.69 -2.47 -5.21
C GLU A 124 1.29 -1.64 -3.99
N GLY A 125 0.85 -2.27 -2.89
CA GLY A 125 0.31 -1.55 -1.73
C GLY A 125 0.76 -2.08 -0.37
N GLU A 126 0.51 -1.28 0.66
CA GLU A 126 0.93 -1.55 2.03
C GLU A 126 0.29 -2.81 2.62
N TRP A 127 -0.97 -3.09 2.27
CA TRP A 127 -1.67 -4.29 2.74
C TRP A 127 -1.08 -5.58 2.16
N ASP A 128 -0.65 -5.55 0.90
CA ASP A 128 0.02 -6.70 0.27
C ASP A 128 1.42 -6.89 0.85
N CYS A 129 2.14 -5.80 1.11
CA CYS A 129 3.42 -5.85 1.80
C CYS A 129 3.28 -6.48 3.18
N LEU A 130 2.30 -6.04 3.98
CA LEU A 130 2.02 -6.65 5.28
C LEU A 130 1.63 -8.12 5.17
N ARG A 131 0.81 -8.48 4.16
CA ARG A 131 0.42 -9.87 3.95
C ARG A 131 1.64 -10.73 3.66
N LEU A 132 2.52 -10.30 2.76
CA LEU A 132 3.74 -11.04 2.42
C LEU A 132 4.66 -11.23 3.63
N HIS A 133 4.87 -10.18 4.43
CA HIS A 133 5.64 -10.32 5.67
C HIS A 133 4.97 -11.28 6.66
N ASN A 134 3.65 -11.25 6.78
CA ASN A 134 2.92 -12.19 7.63
C ASN A 134 3.09 -13.66 7.20
N GLU A 135 3.23 -13.90 5.90
CA GLU A 135 3.53 -15.22 5.34
C GLU A 135 5.04 -15.56 5.39
N GLY A 136 5.89 -14.65 5.90
CA GLY A 136 7.32 -14.84 6.08
C GLY A 136 8.19 -14.50 4.86
N PHE A 137 7.73 -13.61 3.99
CA PHE A 137 8.53 -12.99 2.93
C PHE A 137 9.10 -11.64 3.42
N ASP A 138 10.13 -11.70 4.26
CA ASP A 138 10.71 -10.53 4.94
C ASP A 138 11.38 -9.51 4.00
N ASN A 139 11.61 -9.89 2.75
CA ASN A 139 12.16 -9.03 1.72
C ASN A 139 11.09 -8.30 0.89
N ALA A 140 9.81 -8.41 1.28
CA ALA A 140 8.75 -7.67 0.63
C ALA A 140 8.84 -6.17 0.94
N VAL A 141 8.64 -5.35 -0.10
CA VAL A 141 8.64 -3.89 -0.03
C VAL A 141 7.52 -3.32 -0.89
N THR A 142 7.10 -2.09 -0.58
CA THR A 142 6.16 -1.33 -1.41
C THR A 142 6.44 0.16 -1.31
N SER A 143 5.97 0.93 -2.29
CA SER A 143 6.01 2.38 -2.23
C SER A 143 4.61 2.92 -1.96
N THR A 144 4.49 4.00 -1.20
CA THR A 144 3.19 4.65 -0.96
C THR A 144 2.70 5.46 -2.16
N ALA A 145 3.44 5.47 -3.27
CA ALA A 145 2.99 6.09 -4.50
C ALA A 145 2.06 5.13 -5.24
N GLY A 146 1.03 5.65 -5.91
CA GLY A 146 0.20 4.81 -6.78
C GLY A 146 1.04 4.18 -7.89
N SER A 147 0.63 3.02 -8.41
CA SER A 147 1.36 2.19 -9.39
C SER A 147 1.88 2.90 -10.64
N MET A 148 1.32 4.06 -10.98
CA MET A 148 1.76 4.88 -12.12
C MET A 148 2.80 5.95 -11.77
N THR A 149 3.20 6.09 -10.51
CA THR A 149 4.14 7.11 -10.05
C THR A 149 5.52 6.49 -9.84
N TRP A 150 6.56 7.16 -10.33
CA TRP A 150 7.95 6.78 -10.09
C TRP A 150 8.75 8.05 -9.84
N LEU A 151 9.52 8.09 -8.76
CA LEU A 151 10.41 9.20 -8.47
C LEU A 151 11.83 8.85 -8.96
N PRO A 152 12.50 9.71 -9.75
CA PRO A 152 13.82 9.40 -10.31
C PRO A 152 14.89 9.06 -9.25
N ASN A 153 14.80 9.66 -8.07
CA ASN A 153 15.71 9.38 -6.94
C ASN A 153 15.53 7.97 -6.36
N TRP A 154 14.51 7.21 -6.76
CA TRP A 154 14.35 5.81 -6.35
C TRP A 154 15.19 4.85 -7.18
N THR A 155 15.49 5.17 -8.44
CA THR A 155 16.24 4.25 -9.32
C THR A 155 17.56 3.80 -8.69
N PRO A 156 18.42 4.67 -8.12
CA PRO A 156 19.66 4.26 -7.48
C PRO A 156 19.49 3.24 -6.33
N LEU A 157 18.32 3.21 -5.67
CA LEU A 157 18.02 2.28 -4.59
C LEU A 157 17.96 0.82 -5.05
N PHE A 158 17.82 0.58 -6.36
CA PHE A 158 17.73 -0.75 -6.96
C PHE A 158 19.05 -1.26 -7.56
N LYS A 159 20.15 -0.51 -7.38
CA LYS A 159 21.46 -0.87 -7.94
C LYS A 159 21.92 -2.25 -7.48
N ALA A 160 22.28 -3.12 -8.44
CA ALA A 160 22.78 -4.48 -8.24
C ALA A 160 21.85 -5.37 -7.38
N LYS A 161 20.54 -5.15 -7.46
CA LYS A 161 19.52 -5.96 -6.78
C LYS A 161 18.81 -6.91 -7.72
N LYS A 162 18.37 -8.05 -7.20
CA LYS A 162 17.44 -8.96 -7.84
C LYS A 162 16.02 -8.61 -7.40
N VAL A 163 15.15 -8.29 -8.34
CA VAL A 163 13.84 -7.70 -8.06
C VAL A 163 12.73 -8.54 -8.67
N TRP A 164 11.78 -8.94 -7.84
CA TRP A 164 10.52 -9.52 -8.29
C TRP A 164 9.42 -8.50 -8.12
N ILE A 165 8.64 -8.25 -9.17
CA ILE A 165 7.54 -7.30 -9.17
C ILE A 165 6.24 -8.10 -9.21
N CYS A 166 5.42 -7.93 -8.16
CA CYS A 166 4.13 -8.59 -7.96
C CYS A 166 3.05 -7.52 -7.72
N TYR A 167 2.65 -6.83 -8.80
CA TYR A 167 1.58 -5.83 -8.76
C TYR A 167 0.24 -6.46 -9.07
N ASP A 168 -0.83 -5.68 -8.93
CA ASP A 168 -2.19 -6.16 -9.16
C ASP A 168 -2.35 -6.76 -10.56
N ARG A 169 -3.12 -7.84 -10.65
CA ARG A 169 -3.51 -8.49 -11.91
C ARG A 169 -4.58 -7.71 -12.69
N ASP A 170 -4.66 -6.40 -12.49
CA ASP A 170 -5.52 -5.52 -13.28
C ASP A 170 -4.71 -4.69 -14.30
N PRO A 171 -5.35 -4.08 -15.32
CA PRO A 171 -4.63 -3.35 -16.36
C PRO A 171 -3.78 -2.18 -15.84
N ILE A 172 -4.12 -1.59 -14.69
CA ILE A 172 -3.36 -0.47 -14.11
C ILE A 172 -2.11 -1.02 -13.42
N GLY A 173 -2.26 -2.04 -12.58
CA GLY A 173 -1.14 -2.71 -11.90
C GLY A 173 -0.11 -3.26 -12.89
N GLN A 174 -0.55 -3.92 -13.95
CA GLN A 174 0.35 -4.47 -14.98
C GLN A 174 1.14 -3.37 -15.74
N ARG A 175 0.51 -2.22 -16.02
CA ARG A 175 1.21 -1.07 -16.60
C ARG A 175 2.22 -0.47 -15.62
N GLY A 176 1.86 -0.39 -14.34
CA GLY A 176 2.73 0.06 -13.26
C GLY A 176 3.97 -0.84 -13.11
N ALA A 177 3.78 -2.15 -13.08
CA ALA A 177 4.87 -3.13 -13.02
C ALA A 177 5.83 -2.99 -14.20
N ALA A 178 5.29 -2.89 -15.42
CA ALA A 178 6.11 -2.68 -16.61
C ALA A 178 6.84 -1.33 -16.58
N LYS A 179 6.22 -0.28 -16.04
CA LYS A 179 6.87 1.04 -15.85
C LYS A 179 8.02 0.94 -14.85
N MET A 180 7.78 0.35 -13.68
CA MET A 180 8.83 0.14 -12.67
C MET A 180 10.01 -0.63 -13.26
N ALA A 181 9.76 -1.78 -13.91
CA ALA A 181 10.80 -2.60 -14.52
C ALA A 181 11.68 -1.78 -15.48
N ARG A 182 11.08 -0.96 -16.35
CA ARG A 182 11.82 -0.06 -17.25
C ARG A 182 12.71 0.94 -16.50
N GLN A 183 12.25 1.47 -15.38
CA GLN A 183 12.98 2.48 -14.60
C GLN A 183 14.17 1.91 -13.85
N ILE A 184 14.06 0.68 -13.35
CA ILE A 184 15.13 0.04 -12.58
C ILE A 184 16.06 -0.83 -13.43
N TYR A 185 15.66 -1.19 -14.65
CA TYR A 185 16.46 -1.99 -15.58
C TYR A 185 17.91 -1.50 -15.78
N PRO A 186 18.20 -0.19 -15.89
CA PRO A 186 19.57 0.28 -16.07
C PRO A 186 20.52 -0.01 -14.88
N VAL A 187 19.98 -0.33 -13.70
CA VAL A 187 20.79 -0.46 -12.47
C VAL A 187 20.57 -1.78 -11.72
N ALA A 188 19.44 -2.44 -11.89
CA ALA A 188 19.13 -3.72 -11.25
C ALA A 188 19.93 -4.88 -11.88
N GLU A 189 20.24 -5.89 -11.07
CA GLU A 189 20.96 -7.08 -11.53
C GLU A 189 20.03 -7.98 -12.38
N LYS A 190 18.84 -8.27 -11.86
CA LYS A 190 17.81 -9.06 -12.54
C LYS A 190 16.43 -8.58 -12.11
N ILE A 191 15.47 -8.64 -13.03
CA ILE A 191 14.09 -8.22 -12.79
C ILE A 191 13.17 -9.33 -13.27
N PHE A 192 12.17 -9.66 -12.47
CA PHE A 192 11.18 -10.69 -12.74
C PHE A 192 9.77 -10.16 -12.48
N PHE A 193 8.79 -10.68 -13.20
CA PHE A 193 7.37 -10.49 -12.92
C PHE A 193 6.78 -11.75 -12.31
N ILE A 194 6.07 -11.59 -11.21
CA ILE A 194 5.27 -12.65 -10.61
C ILE A 194 3.84 -12.48 -11.12
N ASP A 195 3.36 -13.50 -11.83
CA ASP A 195 2.00 -13.54 -12.36
C ASP A 195 1.10 -14.27 -11.32
N LEU A 196 0.31 -13.53 -10.55
CA LEU A 196 -0.66 -14.10 -9.60
C LEU A 196 -1.74 -14.88 -10.35
N PRO A 197 -2.15 -16.10 -9.95
CA PRO A 197 -3.16 -16.91 -10.64
C PRO A 197 -4.61 -16.43 -10.41
N LEU A 198 -4.85 -15.12 -10.43
CA LEU A 198 -6.15 -14.48 -10.15
C LEU A 198 -6.91 -14.03 -11.40
N ARG A 199 -8.17 -13.63 -11.23
CA ARG A 199 -9.01 -13.19 -12.37
C ARG A 199 -8.71 -11.77 -12.84
N GLY A 200 -8.04 -10.96 -12.03
CA GLY A 200 -7.80 -9.55 -12.31
C GLY A 200 -9.01 -8.64 -12.09
N THR A 201 -9.99 -9.10 -11.31
CA THR A 201 -11.20 -8.33 -10.99
C THR A 201 -11.00 -7.53 -9.70
N PRO A 202 -11.84 -6.53 -9.39
CA PRO A 202 -11.71 -5.75 -8.15
C PRO A 202 -11.79 -6.54 -6.83
N GLN A 203 -12.16 -7.83 -6.89
CA GLN A 203 -12.25 -8.75 -5.75
C GLN A 203 -11.21 -9.89 -5.81
N SER A 204 -10.41 -9.95 -6.88
CA SER A 204 -9.48 -11.05 -7.19
C SER A 204 -8.34 -10.51 -8.05
N LYS A 205 -7.45 -9.72 -7.46
CA LYS A 205 -6.35 -9.11 -8.23
C LYS A 205 -5.02 -8.94 -7.51
N ASP A 206 -5.01 -8.84 -6.19
CA ASP A 206 -3.81 -8.50 -5.42
C ASP A 206 -3.29 -9.69 -4.60
N VAL A 207 -2.16 -9.50 -3.92
CA VAL A 207 -1.55 -10.56 -3.12
C VAL A 207 -2.47 -10.95 -1.96
N SER A 208 -3.14 -9.98 -1.37
CA SER A 208 -4.11 -10.23 -0.30
C SER A 208 -5.25 -11.14 -0.78
N ASP A 209 -5.76 -10.92 -2.00
CA ASP A 209 -6.78 -11.77 -2.63
C ASP A 209 -6.24 -13.18 -2.94
N TYR A 210 -4.98 -13.33 -3.38
CA TYR A 210 -4.37 -14.65 -3.62
C TYR A 210 -4.46 -15.56 -2.39
N PHE A 211 -4.05 -15.05 -1.23
CA PHE A 211 -4.12 -15.83 0.00
C PHE A 211 -5.56 -15.98 0.53
N LYS A 212 -6.45 -15.03 0.22
CA LYS A 212 -7.88 -15.14 0.55
C LYS A 212 -8.54 -16.28 -0.22
N GLU A 213 -8.16 -16.50 -1.48
CA GLU A 213 -8.72 -17.52 -2.37
C GLU A 213 -8.09 -18.91 -2.17
N GLY A 214 -7.35 -19.12 -1.07
CA GLY A 214 -6.76 -20.41 -0.71
C GLY A 214 -5.32 -20.60 -1.19
N GLY A 215 -4.69 -19.56 -1.74
CA GLY A 215 -3.24 -19.56 -1.95
C GLY A 215 -2.49 -19.67 -0.63
N ASP A 216 -1.33 -20.33 -0.65
CA ASP A 216 -0.49 -20.56 0.52
C ASP A 216 0.96 -20.12 0.26
N LYS A 217 1.78 -20.17 1.31
CA LYS A 217 3.18 -19.73 1.27
C LYS A 217 4.00 -20.49 0.23
N ASP A 218 3.83 -21.81 0.16
CA ASP A 218 4.60 -22.65 -0.76
C ASP A 218 4.14 -22.50 -2.20
N GLY A 219 2.86 -22.29 -2.43
CA GLY A 219 2.29 -21.86 -3.69
C GLY A 219 2.88 -20.54 -4.14
N PHE A 220 2.96 -19.56 -3.25
CA PHE A 220 3.56 -18.28 -3.57
C PHE A 220 5.07 -18.41 -3.89
N ARG A 221 5.81 -19.25 -3.17
CA ARG A 221 7.21 -19.59 -3.51
C ARG A 221 7.35 -20.18 -4.91
N ARG A 222 6.47 -21.11 -5.29
CA ARG A 222 6.45 -21.66 -6.65
C ARG A 222 6.17 -20.57 -7.71
N LEU A 223 5.38 -19.55 -7.40
CA LEU A 223 5.18 -18.40 -8.29
C LEU A 223 6.46 -17.55 -8.43
N ILE A 224 7.22 -17.35 -7.34
CA ILE A 224 8.52 -16.66 -7.37
C ILE A 224 9.53 -17.43 -8.23
N GLU A 225 9.59 -18.75 -8.09
CA GLU A 225 10.49 -19.63 -8.85
C GLU A 225 10.17 -19.62 -10.35
N ARG A 226 8.88 -19.58 -10.70
CA ARG A 226 8.38 -19.54 -12.08
C ARG A 226 8.25 -18.11 -12.62
N ALA A 227 8.70 -17.11 -11.88
CA ALA A 227 8.55 -15.72 -12.26
C ALA A 227 9.23 -15.43 -13.60
N ARG A 228 8.53 -14.71 -14.46
CA ARG A 228 8.97 -14.45 -15.83
C ARG A 228 10.01 -13.33 -15.85
N PRO A 229 11.19 -13.52 -16.46
CA PRO A 229 12.19 -12.46 -16.52
C PRO A 229 11.67 -11.26 -17.32
N TYR A 230 12.00 -10.05 -16.86
CA TYR A 230 11.82 -8.85 -17.66
C TYR A 230 12.86 -8.80 -18.77
N LEU A 231 12.40 -8.80 -20.01
CA LEU A 231 13.22 -8.61 -21.20
C LEU A 231 12.90 -7.22 -21.77
N PRO A 232 13.86 -6.28 -21.82
CA PRO A 232 13.62 -5.01 -22.49
C PRO A 232 13.36 -5.29 -23.97
N LYS A 233 12.45 -4.53 -24.58
CA LYS A 233 12.36 -4.52 -26.04
C LYS A 233 13.66 -3.93 -26.56
N LEU A 234 14.49 -4.73 -27.22
CA LEU A 234 15.63 -4.23 -27.99
C LEU A 234 15.04 -3.33 -29.08
N TYR A 235 15.20 -2.02 -28.95
CA TYR A 235 15.00 -1.14 -30.10
C TYR A 235 16.13 -1.46 -31.07
N ARG A 236 15.80 -2.02 -32.23
CA ARG A 236 16.73 -2.05 -33.37
C ARG A 236 17.01 -0.59 -33.69
N THR A 237 18.21 -0.12 -33.39
CA THR A 237 18.71 1.12 -33.97
C THR A 237 18.72 0.91 -35.47
N GLY A 238 17.77 1.54 -36.17
CA GLY A 238 17.81 1.64 -37.62
C GLY A 238 19.13 2.32 -38.00
N LYS A 239 19.88 1.65 -38.88
CA LYS A 239 20.96 2.27 -39.64
C LYS A 239 20.41 3.42 -40.48
#